data_AF-A0A1B6F858-F1
#
_entry.id   AF-A0A1B6F858-F1
#
_cell.length_a   1.000
_cell.length_b   1.000
_cell.length_c   1.000
_cell.angle_alpha   90.00
_cell.angle_beta   90.00
_cell.angle_gamma   90.00
#
_symmetry.space_group_name_H-M   'P 1'
#
loop_
_entity.id
_entity.type
_entity.pdbx_description
1 polymer ?
#
loop_
_entity_poly.entity_id
_entity_poly.type
_entity_poly.pdbx_seq_one_letter_code
_entity_poly.pdbx_strand_id
1 'polypeptide(L)'
;MNDGTEKPIAFASRTLTKSERRYSQIDKEATAIYWGLKKFFPYCYGRKFVLVTDHKPLVSIFDPHRTLPTMAATRIFNYAHFLSGFDYTVEFRRTNEHSNADFLSRFPLERVPEDTLDDISSYQLHQLETMPVTKEDIAKESFKEDFNGKLIR
;
A
#
# COMPACT_ATOMS: atom_id res chain seq x y z
N MET A 1 8.01 -25.11 20.61
CA MET A 1 7.50 -24.35 21.76
C MET A 1 7.16 -22.96 21.26
N ASN A 2 5.88 -22.61 21.23
CA ASN A 2 5.41 -21.30 20.78
C ASN A 2 5.15 -20.45 22.03
N ASP A 3 6.13 -19.68 22.48
CA ASP A 3 6.04 -18.88 23.71
C ASP A 3 5.10 -17.65 23.57
N GLY A 4 4.22 -17.62 22.56
CA GLY A 4 3.29 -16.52 22.31
C GLY A 4 3.95 -15.17 21.97
N THR A 5 5.27 -15.14 21.79
CA THR A 5 6.03 -13.91 21.54
C THR A 5 5.97 -13.52 20.06
N GLU A 6 5.50 -12.30 19.78
CA GLU A 6 5.57 -11.70 18.44
C GLU A 6 7.05 -11.53 18.04
N LYS A 7 7.44 -12.08 16.88
CA LYS A 7 8.80 -11.92 16.32
C LYS A 7 8.73 -11.19 14.99
N PRO A 8 9.55 -10.14 14.78
CA PRO A 8 9.53 -9.40 13.53
C PRO A 8 10.10 -10.25 12.39
N ILE A 9 9.40 -10.27 11.26
CA ILE A 9 9.87 -10.91 10.02
C ILE A 9 10.72 -9.91 9.22
N ALA A 10 10.26 -8.67 9.13
CA ALA A 10 10.94 -7.59 8.43
C ALA A 10 10.49 -6.25 8.98
N PHE A 11 11.35 -5.24 8.83
CA PHE A 11 11.06 -3.85 9.13
C PHE A 11 11.21 -3.01 7.88
N ALA A 12 10.35 -2.00 7.72
CA ALA A 12 10.46 -1.03 6.65
C ALA A 12 9.96 0.33 7.12
N SER A 13 10.63 1.39 6.69
CA SER A 13 10.19 2.76 6.90
C SER A 13 10.52 3.61 5.67
N ARG A 14 9.76 4.69 5.50
CA ARG A 14 9.94 5.64 4.41
C ARG A 14 9.64 7.05 4.87
N THR A 15 10.50 7.98 4.52
CA THR A 15 10.29 9.42 4.75
C THR A 15 9.26 9.98 3.76
N LEU A 16 8.33 10.81 4.24
CA LEU A 16 7.35 11.50 3.39
C LEU A 16 8.02 12.48 2.42
N THR A 17 7.55 12.50 1.18
CA THR A 17 7.98 13.47 0.15
C THR A 17 7.57 14.90 0.50
N LYS A 18 8.14 15.90 -0.19
CA LYS A 18 7.80 17.32 0.02
C LYS A 18 6.29 17.58 -0.10
N SER A 19 5.60 16.88 -0.99
CA SER A 19 4.16 17.00 -1.19
C SER A 19 3.35 16.24 -0.14
N GLU A 20 3.75 15.01 0.20
CA GLU A 20 3.09 14.20 1.23
C GLU A 20 3.18 14.84 2.63
N ARG A 21 4.26 15.59 2.91
CA ARG A 21 4.38 16.34 4.17
C ARG A 21 3.28 17.38 4.38
N ARG A 22 2.65 17.86 3.30
CA ARG A 22 1.54 18.83 3.36
C ARG A 22 0.17 18.15 3.53
N TYR A 23 0.12 16.82 3.55
CA TYR A 23 -1.13 16.10 3.73
C TYR A 23 -1.66 16.26 5.16
N SER A 24 -2.96 16.04 5.33
CA SER A 24 -3.58 15.93 6.64
C SER A 24 -2.95 14.77 7.42
N GLN A 25 -3.07 14.77 8.75
CA GLN A 25 -2.52 13.68 9.57
C GLN A 25 -3.12 12.32 9.17
N ILE A 26 -4.45 12.27 8.95
CA ILE A 26 -5.16 11.06 8.53
C ILE A 26 -4.60 10.55 7.19
N ASP A 27 -4.38 11.45 6.22
CA ASP A 27 -3.83 11.09 4.92
C ASP A 27 -2.38 10.57 5.03
N LYS A 28 -1.57 11.11 5.94
CA LYS A 28 -0.19 10.65 6.16
C LYS A 28 -0.17 9.23 6.69
N GLU A 29 -0.97 8.95 7.71
CA GLU A 29 -1.10 7.61 8.28
C GLU A 29 -1.67 6.62 7.25
N ALA A 30 -2.68 7.03 6.48
CA ALA A 30 -3.23 6.21 5.41
C ALA A 30 -2.20 5.91 4.31
N THR A 31 -1.37 6.90 3.97
CA THR A 31 -0.27 6.73 2.99
C THR A 31 0.77 5.76 3.51
N ALA A 32 1.10 5.80 4.80
CA ALA A 32 2.04 4.87 5.43
C ALA A 32 1.52 3.42 5.37
N ILE A 33 0.24 3.20 5.68
CA ILE A 33 -0.40 1.88 5.58
C ILE A 33 -0.38 1.36 4.14
N TYR A 34 -0.83 2.19 3.19
CA TYR A 34 -0.83 1.83 1.76
C TYR A 34 0.57 1.44 1.27
N TRP A 35 1.58 2.26 1.59
CA TRP A 35 2.96 1.99 1.20
C TRP A 35 3.50 0.71 1.87
N GLY A 36 3.22 0.52 3.17
CA GLY A 36 3.62 -0.68 3.91
C GLY A 36 3.05 -1.95 3.29
N LEU A 37 1.76 -1.97 2.95
CA LEU A 37 1.14 -3.13 2.29
C LEU A 37 1.68 -3.38 0.88
N LYS A 38 2.02 -2.32 0.13
CA LYS A 38 2.70 -2.48 -1.15
C LYS A 38 4.09 -3.10 -0.96
N LYS A 39 4.84 -2.65 0.05
CA LYS A 39 6.18 -3.16 0.37
C LYS A 39 6.16 -4.59 0.90
N PHE A 40 5.13 -4.96 1.65
CA PHE A 40 4.96 -6.31 2.20
C PHE A 40 3.97 -7.17 1.40
N PHE A 41 3.69 -6.79 0.15
CA PHE A 41 2.76 -7.51 -0.72
C PHE A 41 3.03 -9.03 -0.78
N PRO A 42 4.29 -9.50 -0.95
CA PRO A 42 4.58 -10.94 -0.98
C PRO A 42 4.25 -11.69 0.33
N TYR A 43 4.20 -10.97 1.46
CA TYR A 43 3.89 -11.55 2.77
C TYR A 43 2.38 -11.50 3.08
N CYS A 44 1.71 -10.43 2.68
CA CYS A 44 0.31 -10.15 3.04
C CYS A 44 -0.69 -10.71 2.02
N TYR A 45 -0.32 -10.77 0.74
CA TYR A 45 -1.26 -11.16 -0.31
C TYR A 45 -1.65 -12.64 -0.20
N GLY A 46 -2.96 -12.92 -0.29
CA GLY A 46 -3.51 -14.28 -0.18
C GLY A 46 -3.46 -14.91 1.22
N ARG A 47 -3.14 -14.13 2.27
CA ARG A 47 -3.07 -14.60 3.66
C ARG A 47 -3.90 -13.70 4.57
N LYS A 48 -4.44 -14.28 5.63
CA LYS A 48 -5.08 -13.55 6.73
C LYS A 48 -4.03 -12.89 7.61
N PHE A 49 -4.16 -11.58 7.83
CA PHE A 49 -3.30 -10.85 8.75
C PHE A 49 -4.07 -9.78 9.54
N VAL A 50 -3.44 -9.25 10.59
CA VAL A 50 -3.99 -8.16 11.40
C VAL A 50 -3.21 -6.89 11.07
N LEU A 51 -3.91 -5.88 10.58
CA LEU A 51 -3.40 -4.53 10.37
C LEU A 51 -3.54 -3.73 11.67
N VAL A 52 -2.42 -3.48 12.34
CA VAL A 52 -2.41 -2.70 13.59
C VAL A 52 -2.07 -1.24 13.28
N THR A 53 -2.86 -0.31 13.80
CA THR A 53 -2.61 1.14 13.68
C THR A 53 -2.91 1.86 15.00
N ASP A 54 -2.21 2.96 15.26
CA ASP A 54 -2.49 3.85 16.38
C ASP A 54 -3.46 5.00 16.02
N HIS A 55 -4.10 4.92 14.85
CA HIS A 55 -5.01 5.96 14.37
C HIS A 55 -6.48 5.46 14.31
N LYS A 56 -7.26 5.73 15.37
CA LYS A 56 -8.66 5.26 15.51
C LYS A 56 -9.56 5.52 14.29
N PRO A 57 -9.55 6.71 13.64
CA PRO A 57 -10.37 6.92 12.45
C PRO A 57 -10.04 5.95 11.30
N LEU A 58 -8.78 5.51 11.16
CA LEU A 58 -8.39 4.61 10.08
C LEU A 58 -8.90 3.19 10.30
N VAL A 59 -9.08 2.78 11.56
CA VAL A 59 -9.76 1.52 11.89
C VAL A 59 -11.17 1.50 11.32
N SER A 60 -11.90 2.61 11.41
CA SER A 60 -13.25 2.69 10.82
C SER A 60 -13.26 2.84 9.30
N ILE A 61 -12.24 3.48 8.73
CA ILE A 61 -12.18 3.77 7.29
C ILE A 61 -11.73 2.52 6.51
N PHE A 62 -10.78 1.77 7.05
CA PHE A 62 -10.26 0.54 6.47
C PHE A 62 -10.90 -0.71 7.07
N ASP A 63 -12.06 -0.58 7.68
CA ASP A 63 -12.85 -1.76 8.07
C ASP A 63 -13.48 -2.36 6.79
N PRO A 64 -13.16 -3.61 6.42
CA PRO A 64 -13.71 -4.25 5.22
C PRO A 64 -15.25 -4.36 5.23
N HIS A 65 -15.88 -4.31 6.41
CA HIS A 65 -17.32 -4.44 6.57
C HIS A 65 -18.06 -3.10 6.55
N ARG A 66 -17.34 -1.98 6.51
CA ARG A 66 -17.94 -0.65 6.61
C ARG A 66 -17.86 0.11 5.30
N THR A 67 -18.94 0.80 4.96
CA THR A 67 -18.94 1.72 3.80
C THR A 67 -18.15 2.98 4.12
N LEU A 68 -17.27 3.36 3.19
CA LEU A 68 -16.50 4.60 3.29
C LEU A 68 -17.44 5.83 3.31
N PRO A 69 -17.12 6.88 4.09
CA PRO A 69 -17.87 8.12 4.05
C PRO A 69 -17.84 8.74 2.64
N THR A 70 -18.99 9.20 2.13
CA THR A 70 -19.12 9.83 0.80
C THR A 70 -18.25 11.08 0.62
N MET A 71 -17.83 11.71 1.72
CA MET A 71 -16.98 12.90 1.73
C MET A 71 -15.48 12.60 1.97
N ALA A 72 -15.06 11.34 1.93
CA ALA A 72 -13.64 11.01 2.05
C ALA A 72 -12.86 11.57 0.86
N ALA A 73 -11.64 12.07 1.12
CA ALA A 73 -10.76 12.49 0.05
C ALA A 73 -10.52 11.34 -0.94
N THR A 74 -10.49 11.63 -2.24
CA THR A 74 -10.29 10.65 -3.33
C THR A 74 -9.10 9.72 -3.07
N ARG A 75 -8.06 10.22 -2.39
CA ARG A 75 -6.89 9.44 -2.00
C ARG A 75 -7.21 8.31 -1.02
N ILE A 76 -7.91 8.60 0.07
CA ILE A 76 -8.30 7.60 1.07
C ILE A 76 -9.18 6.52 0.43
N PHE A 77 -10.07 6.94 -0.47
CA PHE A 77 -10.89 6.01 -1.24
C PHE A 77 -10.04 5.06 -2.10
N ASN A 78 -9.08 5.58 -2.85
CA ASN A 78 -8.16 4.76 -3.64
C ASN A 78 -7.35 3.78 -2.78
N TYR A 79 -6.92 4.21 -1.59
CA TYR A 79 -6.22 3.32 -0.66
C TYR A 79 -7.14 2.24 -0.12
N ALA A 80 -8.35 2.57 0.31
CA ALA A 80 -9.31 1.58 0.79
C ALA A 80 -9.66 0.54 -0.30
N HIS A 81 -9.81 0.98 -1.56
CA HIS A 81 -10.00 0.08 -2.69
C HIS A 81 -8.79 -0.83 -2.95
N PHE A 82 -7.57 -0.32 -2.81
CA PHE A 82 -6.38 -1.18 -2.86
C PHE A 82 -6.36 -2.20 -1.72
N LEU A 83 -6.69 -1.76 -0.51
CA LEU A 83 -6.75 -2.62 0.67
C LEU A 83 -7.85 -3.69 0.55
N SER A 84 -8.95 -3.45 -0.18
CA SER A 84 -10.01 -4.45 -0.35
C SER A 84 -9.57 -5.71 -1.11
N GLY A 85 -8.40 -5.68 -1.77
CA GLY A 85 -7.78 -6.86 -2.37
C GLY A 85 -7.09 -7.82 -1.38
N PHE A 86 -7.05 -7.48 -0.08
CA PHE A 86 -6.38 -8.25 0.96
C PHE A 86 -7.39 -8.82 1.97
N ASP A 87 -7.04 -9.94 2.61
CA ASP A 87 -7.81 -10.54 3.70
C ASP A 87 -7.19 -10.12 5.04
N TYR A 88 -7.77 -9.10 5.69
CA TYR A 88 -7.24 -8.55 6.93
C TYR A 88 -8.32 -8.11 7.91
N THR A 89 -7.96 -8.05 9.18
CA THR A 89 -8.70 -7.32 10.22
C THR A 89 -7.90 -6.10 10.64
N VAL A 90 -8.57 -5.02 11.02
CA VAL A 90 -7.92 -3.79 11.48
C VAL A 90 -8.10 -3.60 12.99
N GLU A 91 -7.00 -3.39 13.70
CA GLU A 91 -6.99 -3.23 15.16
C GLU A 91 -6.31 -1.93 15.58
N PHE A 92 -6.92 -1.27 16.57
CA PHE A 92 -6.32 -0.11 17.22
C PHE A 92 -5.35 -0.55 18.31
N ARG A 93 -4.10 -0.11 18.26
CA ARG A 93 -3.14 -0.23 19.35
C ARG A 93 -2.67 1.16 19.77
N ARG A 94 -2.63 1.45 21.07
CA ARG A 94 -2.19 2.77 21.55
C ARG A 94 -0.72 2.98 21.19
N THR A 95 -0.33 4.23 20.91
CA THR A 95 1.06 4.58 20.56
C THR A 95 2.10 4.05 21.56
N ASN A 96 1.78 4.07 22.86
CA ASN A 96 2.67 3.54 23.92
C ASN A 96 2.96 2.04 23.80
N GLU A 97 2.05 1.27 23.18
CA GLU A 97 2.17 -0.17 22.96
C GLU A 97 2.60 -0.48 21.51
N HIS A 98 2.80 0.56 20.69
CA HIS A 98 3.17 0.47 19.28
C HIS A 98 4.60 0.98 19.00
N SER A 99 5.46 0.91 20.02
CA SER A 99 6.83 1.43 19.98
C SER A 99 7.72 0.76 18.93
N ASN A 100 7.40 -0.48 18.56
CA ASN A 100 8.10 -1.23 17.51
C ASN A 100 8.00 -0.55 16.13
N ALA A 101 6.85 0.03 15.80
CA ALA A 101 6.66 0.79 14.57
C ALA A 101 7.11 2.26 14.72
N ASP A 102 6.88 2.86 15.89
CA ASP A 102 7.15 4.27 16.18
C ASP A 102 8.67 4.61 16.17
N PHE A 103 9.54 3.66 16.51
CA PHE A 103 10.98 3.90 16.48
C PHE A 103 11.48 4.28 15.08
N LEU A 104 11.10 3.53 14.04
CA LEU A 104 11.61 3.75 12.69
C LEU A 104 11.02 4.98 12.01
N SER A 105 9.85 5.46 12.44
CA SER A 105 9.25 6.69 11.93
C SER A 105 9.92 7.95 12.51
N ARG A 106 10.50 7.86 13.71
CA ARG A 106 11.17 8.97 14.42
C ARG A 106 12.64 9.17 14.06
N PHE A 107 13.29 8.17 13.47
CA PHE A 107 14.70 8.23 13.06
C PHE A 107 14.85 8.06 11.54
N PRO A 108 14.43 9.05 10.73
CA PRO A 108 14.56 8.97 9.28
C PRO A 108 16.03 9.06 8.86
N LEU A 109 16.45 8.14 7.98
CA LEU A 109 17.72 8.23 7.29
C LEU A 109 17.66 9.24 6.13
N GLU A 110 18.82 9.76 5.71
CA GLU A 110 18.90 10.60 4.53
C GLU A 110 18.38 9.84 3.29
N ARG A 111 17.57 10.53 2.49
CA ARG A 111 16.90 9.93 1.34
C ARG A 111 17.96 9.62 0.28
N VAL A 112 18.28 8.34 0.12
CA VAL A 112 19.04 7.85 -1.03
C VAL A 112 18.19 8.09 -2.30
N PRO A 113 18.78 8.56 -3.42
CA PRO A 113 18.03 8.78 -4.66
C PRO A 113 17.18 7.57 -5.06
N GLU A 114 15.97 7.85 -5.52
CA GLU A 114 14.87 6.92 -5.83
C GLU A 114 15.15 6.02 -7.06
N ASP A 115 16.37 6.04 -7.58
CA ASP A 115 16.82 5.28 -8.77
C ASP A 115 17.19 3.83 -8.45
N THR A 116 17.15 3.43 -7.17
CA THR A 116 17.28 2.03 -6.78
C THR A 116 15.89 1.41 -6.70
N LEU A 117 15.55 0.61 -7.72
CA LEU A 117 14.41 -0.29 -7.65
C LEU A 117 14.57 -1.15 -6.40
N ASP A 118 13.55 -1.23 -5.57
CA ASP A 118 13.59 -2.15 -4.44
C ASP A 118 13.51 -3.61 -4.93
N ASP A 119 13.97 -4.56 -4.12
CA ASP A 119 14.08 -5.98 -4.52
C ASP A 119 12.77 -6.57 -5.07
N ILE A 120 11.64 -6.02 -4.65
CA ILE A 120 10.32 -6.44 -5.11
C ILE A 120 10.03 -5.85 -6.49
N SER A 121 10.29 -4.56 -6.69
CA SER A 121 10.12 -3.91 -7.99
C SER A 121 11.08 -4.49 -9.03
N SER A 122 12.31 -4.81 -8.64
CA SER A 122 13.28 -5.48 -9.53
C SER A 122 12.81 -6.89 -9.92
N TYR A 123 12.30 -7.67 -8.97
CA TYR A 123 11.71 -8.99 -9.25
C TYR A 123 10.49 -8.90 -10.17
N GLN A 124 9.58 -7.95 -9.92
CA GLN A 124 8.39 -7.74 -10.76
C GLN A 124 8.76 -7.33 -12.18
N LEU A 125 9.73 -6.43 -12.35
CA LEU A 125 10.23 -6.04 -13.67
C LEU A 125 10.84 -7.22 -14.41
N HIS A 126 11.65 -8.04 -13.73
CA HIS A 126 12.19 -9.26 -14.32
C HIS A 126 11.07 -10.21 -14.78
N GLN A 127 10.00 -10.37 -13.99
CA GLN A 127 8.84 -11.17 -14.42
C GLN A 127 8.18 -10.61 -15.68
N LEU A 128 7.98 -9.29 -15.77
CA LEU A 128 7.43 -8.63 -16.96
C LEU A 128 8.30 -8.85 -18.19
N GLU A 129 9.63 -8.78 -18.05
CA GLU A 129 10.57 -9.05 -19.15
C GLU A 129 10.49 -10.50 -19.65
N THR A 130 10.11 -11.45 -18.78
CA THR A 130 9.93 -12.86 -19.16
C THR A 130 8.54 -13.19 -19.72
N MET A 131 7.61 -12.23 -19.79
CA MET A 131 6.25 -12.49 -20.29
C MET A 131 6.27 -12.75 -21.80
N PRO A 132 5.39 -13.65 -22.31
CA PRO A 132 5.32 -13.97 -23.73
C PRO A 132 4.72 -12.85 -24.59
N VAL A 133 4.21 -11.78 -23.96
CA VAL A 133 3.58 -10.64 -24.62
C VAL A 133 4.40 -9.40 -24.33
N THR A 134 4.85 -8.71 -25.39
CA THR A 134 5.67 -7.51 -25.25
C THR A 134 4.83 -6.23 -25.29
N LYS A 135 5.40 -5.12 -24.81
CA LYS A 135 4.77 -3.78 -24.91
C LYS A 135 4.41 -3.42 -26.36
N GLU A 136 5.16 -3.91 -27.34
CA GLU A 136 4.95 -3.65 -28.76
C GLU A 136 3.75 -4.42 -29.30
N ASP A 137 3.53 -5.64 -28.81
CA ASP A 137 2.36 -6.46 -29.16
C ASP A 137 1.08 -5.85 -28.60
N ILE A 138 1.12 -5.40 -27.34
CA ILE A 138 0.00 -4.70 -26.69
C ILE A 138 -0.35 -3.42 -27.46
N ALA A 139 0.66 -2.63 -27.84
CA ALA A 139 0.45 -1.41 -28.60
C ALA A 139 -0.20 -1.70 -29.96
N LYS A 140 0.31 -2.68 -30.71
CA LYS A 140 -0.24 -3.06 -32.02
C LYS A 140 -1.70 -3.51 -31.95
N GLU A 141 -2.08 -4.28 -30.95
CA GLU A 141 -3.46 -4.75 -30.79
C GLU A 141 -4.39 -3.66 -30.24
N SER A 142 -3.90 -2.78 -29.36
CA SER A 142 -4.69 -1.66 -28.83
C SER A 142 -5.11 -0.68 -29.93
N PHE A 143 -4.26 -0.44 -30.94
CA PHE A 143 -4.61 0.41 -32.09
C PHE A 143 -5.51 -0.28 -33.13
N LYS A 144 -5.69 -1.61 -33.07
CA LYS A 144 -6.58 -2.33 -33.99
C LYS A 144 -8.05 -2.28 -33.56
N GLU A 145 -8.34 -2.06 -32.28
CA GLU A 145 -9.71 -2.03 -31.75
C GLU A 145 -10.38 -0.63 -31.78
N ASP A 146 -9.69 0.42 -32.23
CA ASP A 146 -10.25 1.79 -32.31
C ASP A 146 -11.23 2.04 -33.49
N PHE A 147 -11.81 0.99 -34.07
CA PHE A 147 -12.89 1.10 -35.07
C PHE A 147 -14.04 0.14 -34.76
N ASN A 148 -14.93 0.52 -33.84
CA ASN A 148 -16.41 0.37 -33.93
C ASN A 148 -17.16 0.44 -32.58
N GLY A 149 -16.78 1.36 -31.69
CA GLY A 149 -17.61 1.73 -30.54
C GLY A 149 -17.94 3.21 -30.59
N LYS A 150 -19.07 3.59 -31.22
CA LYS A 150 -19.64 4.95 -31.20
C LYS A 150 -19.34 5.67 -29.88
N LEU A 151 -18.60 6.79 -29.94
CA LEU A 151 -18.74 7.84 -28.95
C LEU A 151 -20.21 8.30 -29.01
N ILE A 152 -21.00 7.82 -28.05
CA ILE A 152 -22.32 8.37 -27.77
C ILE A 152 -22.08 9.79 -27.25
N ARG A 153 -22.68 10.76 -27.96
CA ARG A 153 -22.75 12.18 -27.60
C ARG A 153 -23.42 12.39 -26.24
#